data_AF-A0A2V6GVM5-F1
#
_entry.id   AF-A0A2V6GVM5-F1
#
_cell.length_a   1.000
_cell.length_b   1.000
_cell.length_c   1.000
_cell.angle_alpha   90.00
_cell.angle_beta   90.00
_cell.angle_gamma   90.00
#
_symmetry.space_group_name_H-M   'P 1'
#
loop_
_entity.id
_entity.type
_entity.pdbx_description
1 polymer ?
#
loop_
_entity_poly.entity_id
_entity_poly.type
_entity_poly.pdbx_seq_one_letter_code
_entity_poly.pdbx_strand_id
1 'polypeptide(L)'
;MVTQDSTEKFRGMKQRGEKITALTAYDYPTAETPAQAVETAKRFVDVGAQAVKLEGGVSHVEKIEAITQAGIPFMAHIGMLPQHVREEGGYKVKGRTHSEAEALLSDARAVEKAGAFSVVLEIVVADIAKQITHAVDIPTIGIGSGEHCDGQILVTHDLIGLFPWFTPKFVSPQARVADEIRNAARAFIERTRGSGTAPSGG
;
A
#
# COMPACT_ATOMS: atom_id res chain seq x y z
N MET A 1 6.80 -18.68 -5.82
CA MET A 1 7.50 -18.02 -6.95
C MET A 1 6.43 -17.32 -7.78
N VAL A 2 6.44 -15.99 -7.85
CA VAL A 2 5.44 -15.21 -8.59
C VAL A 2 6.03 -14.92 -9.96
N THR A 3 5.69 -15.77 -10.92
CA THR A 3 6.08 -15.68 -12.35
C THR A 3 5.06 -14.81 -13.09
N GLN A 4 5.23 -14.61 -14.42
CA GLN A 4 4.23 -13.97 -15.30
C GLN A 4 2.78 -14.45 -15.05
N ASP A 5 2.64 -15.71 -14.62
CA ASP A 5 1.41 -16.38 -14.20
C ASP A 5 0.62 -15.59 -13.12
N SER A 6 1.30 -14.77 -12.34
CA SER A 6 0.72 -14.00 -11.25
C SER A 6 0.05 -12.72 -11.74
N THR A 7 0.62 -12.06 -12.75
CA THR A 7 0.02 -10.90 -13.40
C THR A 7 -1.28 -11.29 -14.09
N GLU A 8 -1.26 -12.39 -14.84
CA GLU A 8 -2.46 -12.95 -15.48
C GLU A 8 -3.50 -13.37 -14.44
N LYS A 9 -3.06 -14.01 -13.34
CA LYS A 9 -3.92 -14.33 -12.21
C LYS A 9 -4.62 -13.09 -11.64
N PHE A 10 -3.90 -12.01 -11.32
CA PHE A 10 -4.52 -10.79 -10.77
C PHE A 10 -5.48 -10.11 -11.76
N ARG A 11 -5.14 -10.05 -13.06
CA ARG A 11 -6.05 -9.56 -14.09
C ARG A 11 -7.32 -10.41 -14.19
N GLY A 12 -7.18 -11.72 -14.18
CA GLY A 12 -8.31 -12.64 -14.17
C GLY A 12 -9.19 -12.46 -12.92
N MET A 13 -8.59 -12.24 -11.74
CA MET A 13 -9.33 -11.96 -10.51
C MET A 13 -10.17 -10.68 -10.65
N LYS A 14 -9.62 -9.58 -11.21
CA LYS A 14 -10.40 -8.36 -11.49
C LYS A 14 -11.56 -8.61 -12.44
N GLN A 15 -11.30 -9.28 -13.57
CA GLN A 15 -12.35 -9.59 -14.56
C GLN A 15 -13.50 -10.41 -13.96
N ARG A 16 -13.23 -11.23 -12.93
CA ARG A 16 -14.22 -12.03 -12.21
C ARG A 16 -14.80 -11.33 -10.97
N GLY A 17 -14.32 -10.14 -10.60
CA GLY A 17 -14.72 -9.45 -9.38
C GLY A 17 -14.24 -10.12 -8.08
N GLU A 18 -13.16 -10.91 -8.14
CA GLU A 18 -12.58 -11.62 -7.00
C GLU A 18 -11.69 -10.70 -6.14
N LYS A 19 -11.76 -10.86 -4.82
CA LYS A 19 -10.89 -10.11 -3.88
C LYS A 19 -9.45 -10.62 -3.92
N ILE A 20 -8.52 -9.72 -4.19
CA ILE A 20 -7.08 -10.00 -4.20
C ILE A 20 -6.56 -10.07 -2.76
N THR A 21 -5.97 -11.22 -2.37
CA THR A 21 -5.47 -11.44 -1.00
C THR A 21 -3.95 -11.63 -0.99
N ALA A 22 -3.28 -10.71 -0.29
CA ALA A 22 -1.84 -10.64 -0.01
C ALA A 22 -0.90 -10.35 -1.20
N LEU A 23 -0.19 -9.24 -1.07
CA LEU A 23 1.01 -8.92 -1.82
C LEU A 23 2.01 -8.27 -0.87
N THR A 24 3.18 -8.87 -0.72
CA THR A 24 4.30 -8.19 -0.06
C THR A 24 5.05 -7.40 -1.12
N ALA A 25 4.93 -6.08 -1.05
CA ALA A 25 5.67 -5.16 -1.88
C ALA A 25 6.42 -4.18 -0.98
N TYR A 26 7.73 -4.09 -1.15
CA TYR A 26 8.60 -3.28 -0.32
C TYR A 26 8.81 -1.92 -0.96
N ASP A 27 8.57 -0.86 -0.19
CA ASP A 27 8.93 0.50 -0.58
C ASP A 27 10.44 0.68 -0.50
N TYR A 28 11.01 1.27 -1.54
CA TYR A 28 12.37 1.79 -1.51
C TYR A 28 12.34 3.25 -1.97
N PRO A 29 12.77 4.22 -1.15
CA PRO A 29 13.14 5.52 -1.68
C PRO A 29 14.41 5.32 -2.52
N THR A 30 14.64 6.10 -3.57
CA THR A 30 15.97 6.28 -4.20
C THR A 30 16.53 5.18 -5.11
N ALA A 31 15.76 4.70 -6.10
CA ALA A 31 16.41 4.30 -7.36
C ALA A 31 16.52 5.54 -8.26
N GLU A 32 17.72 6.08 -8.46
CA GLU A 32 17.94 7.24 -9.34
C GLU A 32 17.85 6.83 -10.81
N THR A 33 18.31 5.63 -11.13
CA THR A 33 18.36 5.09 -12.49
C THR A 33 17.54 3.81 -12.66
N PRO A 34 17.07 3.48 -13.88
CA PRO A 34 16.40 2.21 -14.14
C PRO A 34 17.24 0.98 -13.79
N ALA A 35 18.56 1.02 -14.02
CA ALA A 35 19.47 -0.08 -13.69
C ALA A 35 19.51 -0.36 -12.18
N GLN A 36 19.63 0.69 -11.36
CA GLN A 36 19.56 0.57 -9.90
C GLN A 36 18.19 0.06 -9.45
N ALA A 37 17.11 0.51 -10.09
CA ALA A 37 15.75 0.05 -9.77
C ALA A 37 15.63 -1.48 -9.96
N VAL A 38 16.17 -2.01 -11.07
CA VAL A 38 16.20 -3.46 -11.34
C VAL A 38 17.08 -4.21 -10.34
N GLU A 39 18.29 -3.72 -10.05
CA GLU A 39 19.19 -4.38 -9.10
C GLU A 39 18.55 -4.49 -7.71
N THR A 40 17.97 -3.40 -7.23
CA THR A 40 17.27 -3.38 -5.94
C THR A 40 16.04 -4.29 -5.95
N ALA A 41 15.25 -4.26 -7.02
CA ALA A 41 14.08 -5.14 -7.14
C ALA A 41 14.47 -6.62 -7.09
N LYS A 42 15.58 -7.01 -7.73
CA LYS A 42 16.12 -8.37 -7.65
C LYS A 42 16.47 -8.76 -6.21
N ARG A 43 17.14 -7.88 -5.46
CA ARG A 43 17.47 -8.15 -4.05
C ARG A 43 16.23 -8.41 -3.19
N PHE A 44 15.13 -7.69 -3.42
CA PHE A 44 13.87 -7.95 -2.72
C PHE A 44 13.28 -9.31 -3.10
N VAL A 45 13.29 -9.65 -4.39
CA VAL A 45 12.83 -10.96 -4.86
C VAL A 45 13.69 -12.10 -4.29
N ASP A 46 15.01 -11.92 -4.22
CA ASP A 46 15.96 -12.89 -3.66
C ASP A 46 15.68 -13.20 -2.17
N VAL A 47 15.15 -12.22 -1.42
CA VAL A 47 14.73 -12.41 -0.01
C VAL A 47 13.27 -12.80 0.16
N GLY A 48 12.58 -13.15 -0.95
CA GLY A 48 11.25 -13.74 -0.93
C GLY A 48 10.10 -12.79 -1.29
N ALA A 49 10.38 -11.54 -1.69
CA ALA A 49 9.34 -10.67 -2.21
C ALA A 49 8.73 -11.26 -3.49
N GLN A 50 7.41 -11.17 -3.60
CA GLN A 50 6.68 -11.66 -4.76
C GLN A 50 6.52 -10.58 -5.83
N ALA A 51 6.52 -9.32 -5.41
CA ALA A 51 6.51 -8.15 -6.27
C ALA A 51 7.23 -7.01 -5.57
N VAL A 52 7.44 -5.92 -6.30
CA VAL A 52 7.94 -4.67 -5.74
C VAL A 52 6.93 -3.55 -5.98
N LYS A 53 6.95 -2.52 -5.13
CA LYS A 53 6.10 -1.34 -5.23
C LYS A 53 6.97 -0.11 -5.11
N LEU A 54 6.74 0.89 -5.96
CA LEU A 54 7.35 2.21 -5.83
C LEU A 54 6.30 3.30 -6.02
N GLU A 55 6.55 4.43 -5.37
CA GLU A 55 5.76 5.65 -5.45
C GLU A 55 6.14 6.46 -6.69
N GLY A 56 5.15 6.81 -7.51
CA GLY A 56 5.34 7.65 -8.69
C GLY A 56 4.53 7.17 -9.91
N GLY A 57 4.01 8.15 -10.66
CA GLY A 57 3.27 7.92 -11.91
C GLY A 57 4.17 8.06 -13.14
N VAL A 58 3.83 9.00 -14.02
CA VAL A 58 4.54 9.26 -15.29
C VAL A 58 6.06 9.42 -15.08
N SER A 59 6.49 10.07 -14.00
CA SER A 59 7.91 10.32 -13.71
C SER A 59 8.75 9.05 -13.45
N HIS A 60 8.10 7.89 -13.25
CA HIS A 60 8.77 6.63 -12.91
C HIS A 60 8.65 5.57 -14.02
N VAL A 61 8.04 5.87 -15.16
CA VAL A 61 7.78 4.92 -16.25
C VAL A 61 9.03 4.15 -16.67
N GLU A 62 10.17 4.81 -16.90
CA GLU A 62 11.40 4.13 -17.33
C GLU A 62 11.89 3.08 -16.32
N LYS A 63 11.71 3.35 -15.02
CA LYS A 63 12.08 2.41 -13.96
C LYS A 63 11.10 1.24 -13.91
N ILE A 64 9.81 1.52 -14.06
CA ILE A 64 8.75 0.50 -14.09
C ILE A 64 8.98 -0.45 -15.26
N GLU A 65 9.22 0.09 -16.46
CA GLU A 65 9.51 -0.69 -17.67
C GLU A 65 10.75 -1.56 -17.50
N ALA A 66 11.84 -1.02 -16.93
CA ALA A 66 13.04 -1.80 -16.70
C ALA A 66 12.81 -2.96 -15.71
N ILE A 67 12.06 -2.73 -14.63
CA ILE A 67 11.70 -3.77 -13.65
C ILE A 67 10.84 -4.85 -14.29
N THR A 68 9.79 -4.46 -15.03
CA THR A 68 8.85 -5.41 -15.65
C THR A 68 9.52 -6.20 -16.78
N GLN A 69 10.39 -5.58 -17.58
CA GLN A 69 11.21 -6.25 -18.60
C GLN A 69 12.21 -7.24 -18.00
N ALA A 70 12.69 -6.99 -16.77
CA ALA A 70 13.50 -7.95 -16.02
C ALA A 70 12.68 -9.14 -15.46
N GLY A 71 11.37 -9.21 -15.74
CA GLY A 71 10.47 -10.28 -15.31
C GLY A 71 9.98 -10.14 -13.87
N ILE A 72 10.17 -8.98 -13.24
CA ILE A 72 9.77 -8.75 -11.85
C ILE A 72 8.38 -8.08 -11.82
N PRO A 73 7.38 -8.68 -11.14
CA PRO A 73 6.06 -8.08 -11.00
C PRO A 73 6.12 -6.74 -10.24
N PHE A 74 5.48 -5.72 -10.79
CA PHE A 74 5.48 -4.36 -10.25
C PHE A 74 4.06 -3.89 -9.92
N MET A 75 3.85 -3.41 -8.69
CA MET A 75 2.65 -2.70 -8.26
C MET A 75 2.96 -1.21 -8.19
N ALA A 76 2.20 -0.39 -8.91
CA ALA A 76 2.36 1.05 -8.87
C ALA A 76 1.71 1.68 -7.63
N HIS A 77 2.10 2.90 -7.29
CA HIS A 77 1.46 3.71 -6.25
C HIS A 77 1.41 5.16 -6.71
N ILE A 78 0.19 5.69 -6.85
CA ILE A 78 -0.08 7.07 -7.25
C ILE A 78 -1.05 7.73 -6.26
N GLY A 79 -1.26 9.04 -6.37
CA GLY A 79 -2.03 9.81 -5.39
C GLY A 79 -1.12 10.51 -4.40
N MET A 80 -1.44 10.42 -3.11
CA MET A 80 -0.57 10.90 -2.04
C MET A 80 0.61 9.92 -1.90
N LEU A 81 1.82 10.47 -1.92
CA LEU A 81 3.07 9.71 -1.90
C LEU A 81 3.74 9.90 -0.53
N PRO A 82 3.62 8.96 0.42
CA PRO A 82 4.20 9.07 1.75
C PRO A 82 5.70 9.40 1.77
N GLN A 83 6.48 8.94 0.78
CA GLN A 83 7.91 9.26 0.68
C GLN A 83 8.17 10.75 0.46
N HIS A 84 7.17 11.49 -0.04
CA HIS A 84 7.23 12.93 -0.31
C HIS A 84 6.42 13.76 0.72
N VAL A 85 5.99 13.15 1.83
CA VAL A 85 5.07 13.81 2.79
C VAL A 85 5.66 15.07 3.41
N ARG A 86 7.00 15.15 3.54
CA ARG A 86 7.68 16.32 4.11
C ARG A 86 7.68 17.48 3.12
N GLU A 87 8.04 17.22 1.87
CA GLU A 87 8.01 18.18 0.78
C GLU A 87 6.59 18.70 0.54
N GLU A 88 5.59 17.83 0.69
CA GLU A 88 4.19 18.19 0.53
C GLU A 88 3.58 18.94 1.72
N GLY A 89 4.29 19.02 2.85
CA GLY A 89 3.79 19.67 4.07
C GLY A 89 2.67 18.89 4.77
N GLY A 90 2.72 17.56 4.71
CA GLY A 90 1.78 16.64 5.35
C GLY A 90 0.87 15.89 4.39
N TYR A 91 0.07 14.99 4.95
CA TYR A 91 -0.89 14.15 4.20
C TYR A 91 -2.00 15.00 3.59
N LYS A 92 -2.05 15.07 2.26
CA LYS A 92 -3.03 15.86 1.50
C LYS A 92 -3.84 14.98 0.56
N VAL A 93 -5.14 15.25 0.50
CA VAL A 93 -6.06 14.60 -0.45
C VAL A 93 -5.77 15.11 -1.86
N LYS A 94 -5.60 14.21 -2.82
CA LYS A 94 -5.30 14.48 -4.23
C LYS A 94 -6.55 14.40 -5.12
N GLY A 95 -6.52 15.08 -6.26
CA GLY A 95 -7.63 15.08 -7.23
C GLY A 95 -8.73 16.06 -6.86
N ARG A 96 -8.40 17.15 -6.15
CA ARG A 96 -9.36 18.20 -5.78
C ARG A 96 -9.61 19.16 -6.93
N THR A 97 -8.61 19.39 -7.76
CA THR A 97 -8.73 20.22 -8.96
C THR A 97 -8.86 19.36 -10.20
N HIS A 98 -9.39 19.95 -11.27
CA HIS A 98 -9.47 19.28 -12.56
C HIS A 98 -8.08 18.86 -13.08
N SER A 99 -7.07 19.73 -12.95
CA SER A 99 -5.70 19.42 -13.35
C SER A 99 -5.07 18.28 -12.55
N GLU A 100 -5.32 18.18 -11.25
CA GLU A 100 -4.87 17.05 -10.44
C GLU A 100 -5.56 15.75 -10.86
N ALA A 101 -6.86 15.80 -11.16
CA ALA A 101 -7.60 14.63 -11.62
C ALA A 101 -7.08 14.11 -12.97
N GLU A 102 -6.82 15.01 -13.93
CA GLU A 102 -6.22 14.65 -15.22
C GLU A 102 -4.80 14.08 -15.06
N ALA A 103 -3.99 14.66 -14.18
CA ALA A 103 -2.65 14.16 -13.88
C ALA A 103 -2.70 12.72 -13.32
N LEU A 104 -3.61 12.44 -12.37
CA LEU A 104 -3.77 11.10 -11.80
C LEU A 104 -4.26 10.07 -12.83
N LEU A 105 -5.16 10.45 -13.73
CA LEU A 105 -5.58 9.59 -14.85
C LEU A 105 -4.43 9.30 -15.82
N SER A 106 -3.61 10.31 -16.11
CA SER A 106 -2.40 10.15 -16.92
C SER A 106 -1.41 9.21 -16.25
N ASP A 107 -1.16 9.40 -14.95
CA ASP A 107 -0.30 8.54 -14.14
C ASP A 107 -0.78 7.09 -14.17
N ALA A 108 -2.08 6.84 -13.92
CA ALA A 108 -2.65 5.50 -13.91
C ALA A 108 -2.47 4.77 -15.25
N ARG A 109 -2.73 5.45 -16.37
CA ARG A 109 -2.52 4.90 -17.72
C ARG A 109 -1.05 4.67 -18.03
N ALA A 110 -0.18 5.57 -17.58
CA ALA A 110 1.25 5.48 -17.83
C ALA A 110 1.87 4.27 -17.10
N VAL A 111 1.53 4.07 -15.82
CA VAL A 111 2.05 2.93 -15.05
C VAL A 111 1.49 1.59 -15.55
N GLU A 112 0.23 1.57 -15.98
CA GLU A 112 -0.35 0.40 -16.65
C GLU A 112 0.40 0.05 -17.94
N LYS A 113 0.61 1.05 -18.82
CA LYS A 113 1.35 0.86 -20.07
C LYS A 113 2.79 0.40 -19.84
N ALA A 114 3.41 0.88 -18.77
CA ALA A 114 4.76 0.47 -18.35
C ALA A 114 4.84 -0.98 -17.82
N GLY A 115 3.70 -1.66 -17.66
CA GLY A 115 3.62 -3.07 -17.29
C GLY A 115 3.35 -3.32 -15.81
N ALA A 116 2.93 -2.31 -15.04
CA ALA A 116 2.44 -2.55 -13.69
C ALA A 116 1.26 -3.53 -13.74
N PHE A 117 1.18 -4.48 -12.81
CA PHE A 117 0.06 -5.43 -12.77
C PHE A 117 -1.10 -4.92 -11.92
N SER A 118 -0.90 -3.89 -11.10
CA SER A 118 -1.90 -3.23 -10.24
C SER A 118 -1.39 -1.85 -9.81
N VAL A 119 -2.29 -1.01 -9.29
CA VAL A 119 -1.95 0.34 -8.81
C VAL A 119 -2.66 0.67 -7.50
N VAL A 120 -1.89 1.13 -6.51
CA VAL A 120 -2.42 1.72 -5.26
C VAL A 120 -2.83 3.16 -5.52
N LEU A 121 -4.04 3.51 -5.08
CA LEU A 121 -4.56 4.88 -5.05
C LEU A 121 -4.64 5.32 -3.58
N GLU A 122 -3.75 6.21 -3.16
CA GLU A 122 -3.68 6.68 -1.76
C GLU A 122 -4.21 8.11 -1.59
N ILE A 123 -5.18 8.30 -0.69
CA ILE A 123 -5.83 9.57 -0.35
C ILE A 123 -6.25 10.36 -1.61
N VAL A 124 -6.95 9.70 -2.51
CA VAL A 124 -7.52 10.30 -3.74
C VAL A 124 -9.01 10.59 -3.53
N VAL A 125 -9.52 11.70 -4.08
CA VAL A 125 -10.97 11.97 -4.09
C VAL A 125 -11.73 10.78 -4.67
N ALA A 126 -12.77 10.30 -3.97
CA ALA A 126 -13.46 9.05 -4.29
C ALA A 126 -13.99 8.98 -5.74
N ASP A 127 -14.55 10.08 -6.26
CA ASP A 127 -15.03 10.14 -7.64
C ASP A 127 -13.89 10.02 -8.67
N ILE A 128 -12.70 10.54 -8.34
CA ILE A 128 -11.51 10.41 -9.20
C ILE A 128 -10.97 8.98 -9.13
N ALA A 129 -10.93 8.37 -7.95
CA ALA A 129 -10.54 6.97 -7.79
C ALA A 129 -11.47 6.03 -8.57
N LYS A 130 -12.78 6.31 -8.59
CA LYS A 130 -13.77 5.61 -9.41
C LYS A 130 -13.47 5.77 -10.91
N GLN A 131 -13.22 7.00 -11.36
CA GLN A 131 -12.87 7.27 -12.76
C GLN A 131 -11.60 6.52 -13.18
N ILE A 132 -10.56 6.54 -12.35
CA ILE A 132 -9.30 5.81 -12.59
C ILE A 132 -9.58 4.31 -12.69
N THR A 133 -10.33 3.74 -11.73
CA THR A 133 -10.64 2.30 -11.70
C THR A 133 -11.35 1.81 -12.96
N HIS A 134 -12.22 2.64 -13.54
CA HIS A 134 -12.89 2.35 -14.82
C HIS A 134 -11.99 2.60 -16.04
N ALA A 135 -10.94 3.41 -15.92
CA ALA A 135 -10.11 3.84 -17.04
C ALA A 135 -8.90 2.93 -17.30
N VAL A 136 -8.57 2.02 -16.38
CA VAL A 136 -7.44 1.07 -16.49
C VAL A 136 -7.92 -0.38 -16.32
N ASP A 137 -7.28 -1.30 -17.02
CA ASP A 137 -7.55 -2.73 -16.98
C ASP A 137 -6.88 -3.42 -15.78
N ILE A 138 -5.84 -2.84 -15.20
CA ILE A 138 -5.19 -3.36 -13.99
C ILE A 138 -6.00 -3.10 -12.71
N PRO A 139 -5.93 -3.98 -11.68
CA PRO A 139 -6.63 -3.76 -10.42
C PRO A 139 -6.16 -2.49 -9.70
N THR A 140 -7.12 -1.70 -9.21
CA THR A 140 -6.87 -0.56 -8.33
C THR A 140 -7.03 -0.95 -6.86
N ILE A 141 -6.11 -0.55 -6.00
CA ILE A 141 -6.13 -0.83 -4.56
C ILE A 141 -6.23 0.50 -3.80
N GLY A 142 -7.36 0.73 -3.13
CA GLY A 142 -7.62 1.97 -2.42
C GLY A 142 -7.08 1.97 -0.99
N ILE A 143 -6.54 3.12 -0.56
CA ILE A 143 -6.36 3.46 0.86
C ILE A 143 -6.72 4.92 1.06
N GLY A 144 -7.82 5.17 1.79
CA GLY A 144 -8.38 6.51 1.91
C GLY A 144 -8.92 7.10 0.59
N SER A 145 -9.24 6.25 -0.39
CA SER A 145 -9.65 6.65 -1.75
C SER A 145 -11.08 6.23 -2.12
N GLY A 146 -11.93 6.01 -1.12
CA GLY A 146 -13.31 5.54 -1.30
C GLY A 146 -13.43 4.05 -1.62
N GLU A 147 -14.67 3.60 -1.81
CA GLU A 147 -15.02 2.18 -1.95
C GLU A 147 -14.95 1.65 -3.39
N HIS A 148 -14.74 2.53 -4.38
CA HIS A 148 -14.86 2.19 -5.79
C HIS A 148 -13.59 1.61 -6.41
N CYS A 149 -12.52 1.39 -5.63
CA CYS A 149 -11.35 0.64 -6.08
C CYS A 149 -11.65 -0.87 -6.07
N ASP A 150 -10.96 -1.65 -6.92
CA ASP A 150 -11.15 -3.10 -7.02
C ASP A 150 -10.77 -3.85 -5.73
N GLY A 151 -9.86 -3.27 -4.94
CA GLY A 151 -9.46 -3.76 -3.63
C GLY A 151 -9.18 -2.64 -2.65
N GLN A 152 -8.90 -3.01 -1.40
CA GLN A 152 -8.56 -2.07 -0.34
C GLN A 152 -7.32 -2.56 0.42
N ILE A 153 -6.49 -1.61 0.84
CA ILE A 153 -5.34 -1.88 1.71
C ILE A 153 -5.41 -0.99 2.94
N LEU A 154 -4.91 -1.50 4.06
CA LEU A 154 -4.83 -0.76 5.31
C LEU A 154 -3.60 -1.19 6.08
N VAL A 155 -2.99 -0.25 6.82
CA VAL A 155 -1.91 -0.57 7.74
C VAL A 155 -2.47 -1.39 8.91
N THR A 156 -1.88 -2.56 9.18
CA THR A 156 -2.35 -3.48 10.22
C THR A 156 -2.49 -2.81 11.59
N HIS A 157 -1.54 -1.94 11.93
CA HIS A 157 -1.52 -1.20 13.19
C HIS A 157 -2.73 -0.28 13.34
N ASP A 158 -3.13 0.39 12.26
CA ASP A 158 -4.31 1.26 12.24
C ASP A 158 -5.59 0.41 12.28
N LEU A 159 -5.62 -0.71 11.55
CA LEU A 159 -6.73 -1.66 11.56
C LEU A 159 -7.03 -2.18 12.97
N ILE A 160 -6.00 -2.53 13.75
CA ILE A 160 -6.17 -3.13 15.09
C ILE A 160 -6.19 -2.10 16.23
N GLY A 161 -6.08 -0.81 15.91
CA GLY A 161 -6.07 0.26 16.90
C GLY A 161 -4.88 0.15 17.87
N LEU A 162 -3.68 -0.10 17.36
CA LEU A 162 -2.47 -0.23 18.20
C LEU A 162 -1.98 1.12 18.73
N PHE A 163 -2.18 2.22 18.00
CA PHE A 163 -1.72 3.55 18.37
C PHE A 163 -2.89 4.39 18.92
N PRO A 164 -3.04 4.54 20.24
CA PRO A 164 -4.20 5.22 20.82
C PRO A 164 -4.17 6.75 20.64
N TRP A 165 -3.03 7.32 20.26
CA TRP A 165 -2.86 8.77 20.06
C TRP A 165 -3.01 9.20 18.59
N PHE A 166 -3.15 8.24 17.66
CA PHE A 166 -3.22 8.54 16.24
C PHE A 166 -4.05 7.49 15.50
N THR A 167 -5.02 7.96 14.71
CA THR A 167 -5.78 7.12 13.78
C THR A 167 -6.04 7.97 12.54
N PRO A 168 -5.63 7.55 11.33
CA PRO A 168 -5.91 8.32 10.14
C PRO A 168 -7.42 8.46 9.92
N LYS A 169 -7.86 9.60 9.36
CA LYS A 169 -9.29 9.95 9.25
C LYS A 169 -10.13 8.96 8.44
N PHE A 170 -9.51 8.21 7.53
CA PHE A 170 -10.17 7.21 6.71
C PHE A 170 -10.21 5.82 7.36
N VAL A 171 -9.72 5.68 8.59
CA VAL A 171 -9.66 4.39 9.29
C VAL A 171 -10.74 4.28 10.35
N SER A 172 -11.43 3.14 10.37
CA SER A 172 -12.26 2.67 11.48
C SER A 172 -11.61 1.42 12.07
N PRO A 173 -10.89 1.52 13.21
CA PRO A 173 -10.23 0.38 13.83
C PRO A 173 -11.24 -0.73 14.17
N GLN A 174 -10.87 -1.96 13.88
CA GLN A 174 -11.66 -3.17 14.14
C GLN A 174 -11.29 -3.84 15.47
N ALA A 175 -10.29 -3.31 16.17
CA ALA A 175 -9.90 -3.72 17.51
C ALA A 175 -9.37 -2.53 18.31
N ARG A 176 -9.15 -2.75 19.62
CA ARG A 176 -8.60 -1.76 20.56
C ARG A 176 -7.35 -2.31 21.24
N VAL A 177 -6.39 -2.79 20.45
CA VAL A 177 -5.22 -3.51 20.98
C VAL A 177 -4.40 -2.66 21.96
N ALA A 178 -4.35 -1.34 21.77
CA ALA A 178 -3.73 -0.44 22.73
C ALA A 178 -4.32 -0.52 24.15
N ASP A 179 -5.64 -0.66 24.25
CA ASP A 179 -6.34 -0.75 25.53
C ASP A 179 -6.08 -2.12 26.19
N GLU A 180 -6.08 -3.19 25.40
CA GLU A 180 -5.75 -4.54 25.87
C GLU A 180 -4.31 -4.62 26.42
N ILE A 181 -3.33 -4.04 25.71
CA ILE A 181 -1.94 -3.96 26.19
C ILE A 181 -1.87 -3.18 27.51
N ARG A 182 -2.58 -2.06 27.62
CA ARG A 182 -2.62 -1.24 28.84
C ARG A 182 -3.22 -2.01 30.01
N ASN A 183 -4.30 -2.76 29.77
CA ASN A 183 -4.96 -3.56 30.79
C ASN A 183 -4.04 -4.70 31.28
N ALA A 184 -3.38 -5.40 30.37
CA ALA A 184 -2.42 -6.46 30.72
C ALA A 184 -1.25 -5.91 31.56
N ALA A 185 -0.70 -4.75 31.19
CA ALA A 185 0.36 -4.10 31.94
C ALA A 185 -0.11 -3.69 33.36
N ARG A 186 -1.31 -3.11 33.50
CA ARG A 186 -1.90 -2.75 34.80
C ARG A 186 -2.10 -3.98 35.68
N ALA A 187 -2.67 -5.06 35.15
CA ALA A 187 -2.89 -6.29 35.88
C ALA A 187 -1.56 -6.91 36.37
N PHE A 188 -0.50 -6.87 35.56
CA PHE A 188 0.83 -7.29 35.99
C PHE A 188 1.39 -6.41 37.12
N ILE A 189 1.23 -5.10 37.02
CA ILE A 189 1.65 -4.14 38.07
C ILE A 189 0.89 -4.38 39.38
N GLU A 190 -0.44 -4.55 39.33
CA GLU A 190 -1.26 -4.82 40.51
C GLU A 190 -0.86 -6.13 41.18
N ARG A 191 -0.67 -7.20 40.40
CA ARG A 191 -0.20 -8.49 40.91
C ARG A 191 1.18 -8.39 41.58
N THR A 192 2.08 -7.58 41.05
CA THR A 192 3.46 -7.45 41.60
C THR A 192 3.55 -6.48 42.77
N ARG A 193 2.63 -5.51 42.89
CA ARG A 193 2.58 -4.55 44.00
C ARG A 193 1.66 -4.99 45.14
N GLY A 194 0.62 -5.76 44.84
CA GLY A 194 -0.51 -6.06 45.74
C GLY A 194 -0.37 -7.33 46.58
N SER A 195 0.66 -8.15 46.38
CA SER A 195 0.94 -9.30 47.25
C SER A 195 2.38 -9.75 47.09
N GLY A 196 3.16 -9.78 48.18
CA GLY A 196 4.51 -10.36 48.24
C GLY A 196 4.58 -11.89 48.06
N THR A 197 3.61 -12.48 47.38
CA THR A 197 3.57 -13.89 47.02
C THR A 197 3.85 -14.02 45.53
N ALA A 198 5.09 -14.40 45.22
CA ALA A 198 5.49 -14.85 43.90
C ALA A 198 4.54 -15.96 43.40
N PRO A 199 4.17 -15.99 42.12
CA PRO A 199 3.41 -17.11 41.58
C PRO A 199 4.31 -18.36 41.60
N SER A 200 3.83 -19.41 42.25
CA SER A 200 4.37 -20.76 42.12
C SER A 200 4.12 -21.27 40.70
N GLY A 201 5.21 -21.44 39.95
CA GLY A 201 5.37 -22.41 38.86
C GLY A 201 4.41 -22.37 37.67
N GLY A 202 4.97 -22.11 36.49
CA GLY A 202 4.44 -22.48 35.18
C GLY A 202 5.60 -22.52 34.19
#